data_AF-A0A935ZDF4-F1
#
_entry.id   AF-A0A935ZDF4-F1
#
_cell.length_a   1.000
_cell.length_b   1.000
_cell.length_c   1.000
_cell.angle_alpha   90.00
_cell.angle_beta   90.00
_cell.angle_gamma   90.00
#
_symmetry.space_group_name_H-M   'P 1'
#
loop_
_entity.id
_entity.type
_entity.pdbx_description
1 polymer ?
#
loop_
_entity_poly.entity_id
_entity_poly.type
_entity_poly.pdbx_seq_one_letter_code
_entity_poly.pdbx_strand_id
1 'polypeptide(L)'
;MRLLLPEVSDITAVQLAQESFYEDYLAAGIEVYLLHDAVLHSKTAIVDRHFVTTGSYNLDERSRVKNFELNLAIEDAAFAEHVSEVFESDLQRSVRLTPGSWQRRSVVRRGAQAFAHLFRRLL
;
A
#
# COMPACT_ATOMS: atom_id res chain seq x y z
N MET A 1 -5.98 7.82 8.43
CA MET A 1 -5.63 6.48 7.92
C MET A 1 -4.15 6.48 7.58
N ARG A 2 -3.43 5.41 7.94
CA ARG A 2 -2.01 5.23 7.61
C ARG A 2 -1.86 4.05 6.66
N LEU A 3 -1.08 4.24 5.59
CA LEU A 3 -0.86 3.25 4.56
C LEU A 3 0.64 2.98 4.44
N LEU A 4 1.05 1.75 4.69
CA LEU A 4 2.42 1.28 4.49
C LEU A 4 2.51 0.53 3.17
N LEU A 5 3.43 0.95 2.30
CA LEU A 5 3.64 0.38 0.97
C LEU A 5 5.13 0.02 0.80
N PRO A 6 5.45 -0.97 -0.03
CA PRO A 6 6.84 -1.23 -0.39
C PRO A 6 7.42 -0.09 -1.23
N GLU A 7 8.65 0.33 -0.95
CA GLU A 7 9.39 1.23 -1.84
C GLU A 7 9.94 0.48 -3.06
N VAL A 8 10.25 -0.79 -2.89
CA VAL A 8 10.79 -1.68 -3.91
C VAL A 8 9.81 -2.82 -4.17
N SER A 9 9.42 -3.00 -5.43
CA SER A 9 8.55 -4.09 -5.89
C SER A 9 9.27 -5.00 -6.87
N ASP A 10 8.92 -6.28 -6.85
CA ASP A 10 9.40 -7.28 -7.82
C ASP A 10 8.88 -6.99 -9.25
N ILE A 11 7.79 -6.22 -9.37
CA ILE A 11 7.15 -5.91 -10.66
C ILE A 11 7.02 -4.38 -10.81
N THR A 12 7.99 -3.78 -11.51
CA THR A 12 8.07 -2.32 -11.72
C THR A 12 6.80 -1.73 -12.34
N ALA A 13 6.14 -2.43 -13.27
CA ALA A 13 4.91 -1.95 -13.88
C ALA A 13 3.76 -1.81 -12.86
N VAL A 14 3.63 -2.78 -11.95
CA VAL A 14 2.63 -2.74 -10.86
C VAL A 14 2.96 -1.60 -9.90
N GLN A 15 4.24 -1.42 -9.57
CA GLN A 15 4.67 -0.31 -8.72
C GLN A 15 4.33 1.06 -9.34
N LEU A 16 4.61 1.26 -10.63
CA LEU A 16 4.27 2.50 -11.32
C LEU A 16 2.75 2.76 -11.34
N ALA A 17 1.94 1.70 -11.49
CA ALA A 17 0.49 1.80 -11.40
C ALA A 17 0.03 2.16 -9.99
N GLN A 18 0.60 1.55 -8.94
CA GLN A 18 0.29 1.88 -7.54
C GLN A 18 0.69 3.32 -7.19
N GLU A 19 1.90 3.73 -7.59
CA GLU A 19 2.41 5.09 -7.41
C GLU A 19 1.51 6.15 -8.05
N SER A 20 0.81 5.83 -9.13
CA SER A 20 -0.11 6.77 -9.78
C SER A 20 -1.21 7.28 -8.85
N PHE A 21 -1.56 6.53 -7.80
CA PHE A 21 -2.59 6.90 -6.81
C PHE A 21 -2.05 7.70 -5.62
N TYR A 22 -0.73 7.84 -5.47
CA TYR A 22 -0.16 8.47 -4.27
C TYR A 22 -0.56 9.94 -4.14
N GLU A 23 -0.77 10.63 -5.27
CA GLU A 23 -1.24 12.01 -5.25
C GLU A 23 -2.65 12.11 -4.69
N ASP A 24 -3.54 11.20 -5.10
CA ASP A 24 -4.91 11.11 -4.58
C ASP A 24 -4.93 10.75 -3.09
N TYR A 25 -4.08 9.82 -2.67
CA TYR A 25 -3.96 9.43 -1.25
C TYR A 25 -3.53 10.61 -0.38
N LEU A 26 -2.48 11.33 -0.80
CA LEU A 26 -1.98 12.50 -0.08
C LEU A 26 -3.03 13.62 -0.06
N ALA A 27 -3.74 13.85 -1.16
CA ALA A 27 -4.83 14.84 -1.23
C ALA A 27 -6.02 14.48 -0.33
N ALA A 28 -6.28 13.18 -0.13
CA ALA A 28 -7.30 12.69 0.80
C ALA A 28 -6.86 12.70 2.28
N GLY A 29 -5.65 13.18 2.58
CA GLY A 29 -5.11 13.20 3.95
C GLY A 29 -4.66 11.83 4.46
N ILE A 30 -4.46 10.85 3.57
CA ILE A 30 -3.90 9.55 3.93
C ILE A 30 -2.39 9.73 4.14
N GLU A 31 -1.89 9.21 5.26
CA GLU A 31 -0.47 9.21 5.56
C GLU A 31 0.18 8.00 4.89
N VAL A 32 0.95 8.24 3.83
CA VAL A 32 1.62 7.20 3.05
C VAL A 32 3.06 7.04 3.53
N TYR A 33 3.46 5.81 3.79
CA TYR A 33 4.79 5.42 4.24
C TYR A 33 5.38 4.38 3.29
N LEU A 34 6.66 4.53 2.95
CA LEU A 34 7.38 3.65 2.05
C LEU A 34 8.45 2.86 2.80
N LEU A 35 8.35 1.54 2.80
CA LEU A 35 9.32 0.64 3.44
C LEU A 35 10.51 0.38 2.48
N HIS A 36 11.72 0.79 2.88
CA HIS A 36 12.91 0.74 2.02
C HIS A 36 13.57 -0.65 1.99
N ASP A 37 13.65 -1.31 3.14
CA ASP A 37 14.58 -2.44 3.35
C ASP A 37 13.95 -3.83 3.21
N ALA A 38 12.72 -3.93 2.70
CA ALA A 38 12.05 -5.20 2.49
C ALA A 38 10.94 -5.11 1.43
N VAL A 39 10.77 -6.19 0.67
CA VAL A 39 9.58 -6.38 -0.15
C VAL A 39 8.42 -6.72 0.78
N LEU A 40 7.50 -5.77 0.95
CA LEU A 40 6.32 -5.94 1.79
C LEU A 40 5.27 -6.77 1.04
N HIS A 41 5.20 -8.07 1.35
CA HIS A 41 4.20 -8.97 0.78
C HIS A 41 2.96 -9.14 1.66
N SER A 42 2.93 -8.59 2.87
CA SER A 42 1.73 -8.67 3.71
C SER A 42 0.58 -7.85 3.10
N LYS A 43 -0.64 -8.40 3.13
CA LYS A 43 -1.87 -7.67 2.86
C LYS A 43 -2.70 -7.73 4.12
N THR A 44 -2.50 -6.72 4.96
CA THR A 44 -3.13 -6.65 6.28
C THR A 44 -3.77 -5.28 6.45
N ALA A 45 -4.99 -5.25 6.99
CA ALA A 45 -5.63 -4.03 7.42
C ALA A 45 -6.09 -4.18 8.87
N ILE A 46 -5.94 -3.11 9.64
CA ILE A 46 -6.27 -3.04 11.06
C ILE A 46 -7.27 -1.91 11.23
N VAL A 47 -8.36 -2.15 11.93
CA VAL A 47 -9.40 -1.16 12.22
C VAL A 47 -9.56 -1.05 13.74
N ASP A 48 -9.42 0.19 14.23
CA ASP A 48 -9.63 0.59 15.64
C ASP A 48 -8.90 -0.28 16.68
N ARG A 49 -7.79 -0.92 16.31
CA ARG A 49 -7.05 -1.89 17.14
C ARG A 49 -7.95 -2.99 17.72
N HIS A 50 -9.00 -3.36 16.99
CA HIS A 50 -9.98 -4.37 17.41
C HIS A 50 -10.22 -5.43 16.33
N PHE A 51 -10.13 -5.03 15.07
CA PHE A 51 -10.36 -5.90 13.93
C PHE A 51 -9.14 -5.95 13.03
N VAL A 52 -8.77 -7.14 12.58
CA VAL A 52 -7.70 -7.36 11.60
C VAL A 52 -8.25 -8.22 10.46
N THR A 53 -7.99 -7.79 9.23
CA THR A 53 -8.05 -8.67 8.07
C THR A 53 -6.65 -8.90 7.53
N THR A 54 -6.31 -10.15 7.23
CA THR A 54 -5.03 -10.48 6.58
C THR A 54 -5.20 -11.65 5.62
N GLY A 55 -4.47 -11.66 4.51
CA GLY A 55 -4.59 -12.72 3.52
C GLY A 55 -3.92 -12.40 2.19
N SER A 56 -4.46 -12.96 1.12
CA SER A 56 -3.92 -12.79 -0.23
C SER A 56 -4.48 -11.58 -0.99
N TYR A 57 -5.62 -11.04 -0.55
CA TYR A 57 -6.33 -9.97 -1.24
C TYR A 57 -5.50 -8.69 -1.35
N ASN A 58 -5.14 -8.28 -2.56
CA ASN A 58 -4.59 -6.96 -2.84
C ASN A 58 -5.70 -5.93 -3.01
N LEU A 59 -5.45 -4.67 -2.64
CA LEU A 59 -6.38 -3.56 -2.90
C LEU A 59 -6.29 -3.10 -4.36
N ASP A 60 -6.59 -4.00 -5.31
CA ASP A 60 -6.61 -3.74 -6.75
C ASP A 60 -7.80 -4.40 -7.47
N GLU A 61 -7.99 -4.07 -8.74
CA GLU A 61 -9.11 -4.59 -9.53
C GLU A 61 -9.00 -6.10 -9.82
N ARG A 62 -7.79 -6.68 -9.81
CA ARG A 62 -7.59 -8.10 -10.11
C ARG A 62 -8.01 -8.96 -8.93
N SER A 63 -7.57 -8.64 -7.72
CA SER A 63 -8.02 -9.29 -6.49
C SER A 63 -9.53 -9.12 -6.30
N ARG A 64 -10.11 -7.99 -6.71
CA ARG A 64 -11.56 -7.76 -6.63
C ARG A 64 -12.41 -8.63 -7.58
N VAL A 65 -11.93 -8.91 -8.80
CA VAL A 65 -12.79 -9.48 -9.87
C VAL A 65 -12.30 -10.81 -10.41
N LYS A 66 -10.99 -11.09 -10.38
CA LYS A 66 -10.37 -12.17 -11.15
C LYS A 66 -9.73 -13.24 -10.28
N ASN A 67 -9.10 -12.88 -9.18
CA ASN A 67 -8.36 -13.84 -8.37
C ASN A 67 -9.29 -14.52 -7.36
N PHE A 68 -8.99 -15.79 -7.06
CA PHE A 68 -9.54 -16.46 -5.89
C PHE A 68 -8.71 -16.06 -4.67
N GLU A 69 -9.23 -15.10 -3.91
CA GLU A 69 -8.56 -14.57 -2.73
C GLU A 69 -9.10 -15.22 -1.46
N LEU A 70 -8.22 -15.42 -0.48
CA LEU A 70 -8.60 -15.88 0.86
C LEU A 70 -8.04 -14.91 1.89
N ASN A 71 -8.95 -14.37 2.71
CA ASN A 71 -8.61 -13.54 3.85
C ASN A 71 -9.19 -14.12 5.13
N LEU A 72 -8.44 -13.97 6.21
CA LEU A 72 -8.90 -14.17 7.58
C LEU A 72 -9.42 -12.84 8.11
N ALA A 73 -10.61 -12.85 8.68
CA ALA A 73 -11.20 -11.75 9.42
C ALA A 73 -11.17 -12.13 10.90
N ILE A 74 -10.43 -11.35 11.70
CA ILE A 74 -10.13 -11.66 13.10
C ILE A 74 -10.61 -10.49 13.96
N GLU A 75 -11.57 -10.76 14.82
CA GLU A 75 -12.11 -9.81 15.81
C GLU A 75 -11.62 -10.24 17.20
N ASP A 76 -10.41 -9.79 17.54
CA ASP A 76 -9.76 -10.05 18.81
C ASP A 76 -8.82 -8.89 19.14
N ALA A 77 -9.08 -8.22 20.26
CA ALA A 77 -8.35 -7.01 20.62
C ALA A 77 -6.86 -7.27 20.92
N ALA A 78 -6.52 -8.41 21.52
CA ALA A 78 -5.13 -8.74 21.83
C ALA A 78 -4.32 -9.01 20.56
N PHE A 79 -4.90 -9.73 19.60
CA PHE A 79 -4.33 -9.95 18.29
C PHE A 79 -4.20 -8.63 17.51
N ALA A 80 -5.24 -7.81 17.50
CA ALA A 80 -5.22 -6.53 16.81
C ALA A 80 -4.19 -5.55 17.39
N GLU A 81 -4.00 -5.55 18.72
CA GLU A 81 -2.94 -4.80 19.39
C GLU A 81 -1.56 -5.27 18.93
N HIS A 82 -1.32 -6.59 18.96
CA HIS A 82 -0.05 -7.18 18.53
C HIS A 82 0.29 -6.83 17.07
N VAL A 83 -0.67 -6.99 16.16
CA VAL A 83 -0.45 -6.65 14.73
C VAL A 83 -0.24 -5.13 14.56
N SER A 84 -0.88 -4.31 15.40
CA SER A 84 -0.67 -2.87 15.39
C SER A 84 0.74 -2.50 15.84
N GLU A 85 1.29 -3.15 16.86
CA GLU A 85 2.68 -2.93 17.30
C GLU A 85 3.69 -3.27 16.19
N VAL A 86 3.47 -4.38 15.46
CA VAL A 86 4.28 -4.74 14.28
C VAL A 86 4.20 -3.64 13.22
N PHE A 87 3.00 -3.15 12.93
CA PHE A 87 2.80 -2.05 11.99
C PHE A 87 3.52 -0.76 12.42
N GLU A 88 3.45 -0.37 13.70
CA GLU A 88 4.20 0.79 14.22
C GLU A 88 5.72 0.60 14.08
N SER A 89 6.22 -0.61 14.32
CA SER A 89 7.65 -0.92 14.15
C SER A 89 8.10 -0.77 12.70
N ASP A 90 7.29 -1.24 11.75
CA ASP A 90 7.57 -1.06 10.32
C ASP A 90 7.48 0.41 9.90
N LEU A 91 6.57 1.19 10.49
CA LEU A 91 6.50 2.63 10.24
C LEU A 91 7.80 3.35 10.67
N GLN A 92 8.44 2.95 11.77
CA GLN A 92 9.70 3.54 12.21
C GLN A 92 10.86 3.30 11.23
N ARG A 93 10.75 2.27 10.40
CA ARG A 93 11.75 1.90 9.37
C ARG A 93 11.37 2.41 7.98
N SER A 94 10.30 3.21 7.89
CA SER A 94 9.75 3.67 6.62
C SER A 94 9.95 5.18 6.43
N VAL A 95 9.94 5.61 5.17
CA VAL A 95 9.98 7.03 4.82
C VAL A 95 8.56 7.53 4.61
N ARG A 96 8.15 8.53 5.39
CA ARG A 96 6.86 9.20 5.16
C ARG A 96 6.90 10.00 3.86
N LEU A 97 5.96 9.72 2.97
CA LEU A 97 5.80 10.47 1.75
C LEU A 97 5.10 11.81 2.05
N THR A 98 5.60 12.89 1.46
CA THR A 98 5.02 14.22 1.60
C THR A 98 4.56 14.74 0.24
N PRO A 99 3.53 15.61 0.17
CA PRO A 99 3.13 16.25 -1.08
C PRO A 99 4.31 16.94 -1.77
N GLY A 100 5.14 17.64 -1.00
CA GLY A 100 6.32 18.35 -1.53
C GLY A 100 7.40 17.42 -2.09
N SER A 101 7.68 16.28 -1.45
CA SER A 101 8.61 15.29 -2.01
C SER A 101 8.03 14.60 -3.24
N TRP A 102 6.73 14.30 -3.23
CA TRP A 102 6.04 13.63 -4.34
C TRP A 102 5.96 14.51 -5.60
N GLN A 103 5.75 15.82 -5.45
CA GLN A 103 5.69 16.76 -6.58
C GLN A 103 7.03 16.93 -7.31
N ARG A 104 8.17 16.65 -6.65
CA ARG A 104 9.52 16.78 -7.24
C ARG A 104 9.92 15.61 -8.16
N ARG A 105 9.04 14.64 -8.39
CA ARG A 105 9.32 13.48 -9.25
C ARG A 105 9.50 13.88 -10.73
N SER A 106 10.36 13.14 -11.44
CA SER A 106 10.71 13.46 -12.83
C SER A 106 9.50 13.39 -13.77
N VAL A 107 9.51 14.22 -14.84
CA VAL A 107 8.47 14.20 -15.89
C VAL A 107 8.36 12.82 -16.54
N VAL A 108 9.49 12.15 -16.74
CA VAL A 108 9.53 10.78 -17.28
C VAL A 108 8.79 9.80 -16.37
N ARG A 109 9.03 9.87 -15.05
CA ARG A 109 8.31 9.01 -14.08
C ARG A 109 6.82 9.31 -14.07
N ARG A 110 6.41 10.58 -14.17
CA ARG A 110 4.99 10.95 -14.31
C ARG A 110 4.35 10.34 -15.56
N GLY A 111 5.03 10.40 -16.71
CA GLY A 111 4.57 9.77 -17.94
C GLY A 111 4.43 8.25 -17.82
N ALA A 112 5.43 7.59 -17.21
CA ALA A 112 5.40 6.16 -16.97
C ALA A 112 4.27 5.74 -16.00
N GLN A 113 4.03 6.52 -14.94
CA GLN A 113 2.91 6.33 -14.01
C GLN A 113 1.56 6.48 -14.72
N ALA A 114 1.38 7.50 -15.57
CA ALA A 114 0.15 7.69 -16.33
C ALA A 114 -0.11 6.55 -17.32
N PHE A 115 0.94 6.07 -18.00
CA PHE A 115 0.84 4.90 -18.87
C PHE A 115 0.47 3.65 -18.08
N ALA A 116 1.17 3.35 -16.98
CA ALA A 116 0.86 2.20 -16.13
C ALA A 116 -0.57 2.26 -15.56
N HIS A 117 -1.04 3.46 -15.18
CA HIS A 117 -2.40 3.69 -14.71
C HIS A 117 -3.47 3.35 -15.75
N LEU A 118 -3.21 3.61 -17.04
CA LEU A 118 -4.13 3.25 -18.13
C LEU A 118 -4.28 1.73 -18.25
N PHE A 119 -3.19 0.98 -18.02
CA PHE A 119 -3.17 -0.48 -18.09
C PHE A 119 -3.40 -1.17 -16.74
N ARG A 120 -3.75 -0.43 -15.68
CA ARG A 120 -3.91 -0.96 -14.31
C ARG A 120 -4.92 -2.11 -14.17
N ARG A 121 -5.84 -2.27 -15.13
CA ARG A 121 -6.85 -3.35 -15.12
C ARG A 121 -6.27 -4.69 -15.61
N LEU A 122 -5.13 -4.63 -16.29
CA LEU A 122 -4.36 -5.76 -16.79
C LEU A 122 -3.22 -6.13 -15.83
N LEU A 123 -2.61 -5.11 -15.21
CA LEU A 123 -1.61 -5.24 -14.16
C LEU A 123 -2.22 -5.76 -12.87
#